data_AF-A0A1C6I7P5-F1
#
_entry.id   AF-A0A1C6I7P5-F1
#
_cell.length_a   1.000
_cell.length_b   1.000
_cell.length_c   1.000
_cell.angle_alpha   90.00
_cell.angle_beta   90.00
_cell.angle_gamma   90.00
#
_symmetry.space_group_name_H-M   'P 1'
#
loop_
_entity.id
_entity.type
_entity.pdbx_description
1 polymer ?
#
loop_
_entity_poly.entity_id
_entity_poly.type
_entity_poly.pdbx_seq_one_letter_code
_entity_poly.pdbx_strand_id
1 'polypeptide(L)'
;MSFERESLWADIYNIVGDRDKTDAVLAVLQEHEAKEKKRRLQRQRQGLEKAVEAGVKLGRPKSPMPKSLPRVIADYETGKISSKEAAGKLGVALGTYYKYLKKYKSGWE
;
A
#
# COMPACT_ATOMS: atom_id res chain seq x y z
N MET A 1 17.42 -3.05 13.45
CA MET A 1 18.54 -2.66 12.56
C MET A 1 19.86 -2.47 13.29
N SER A 2 19.95 -1.88 14.50
CA SER A 2 21.24 -1.84 15.24
C SER A 2 21.64 -3.22 15.77
N PHE A 3 20.69 -3.95 16.35
CA PHE A 3 20.89 -5.28 16.94
C PHE A 3 21.41 -6.32 15.93
N GLU A 4 20.87 -6.36 14.71
CA GLU A 4 21.33 -7.28 13.65
C GLU A 4 22.73 -6.93 13.15
N ARG A 5 23.12 -5.64 13.16
CA ARG A 5 24.46 -5.22 12.77
C ARG A 5 25.50 -5.59 13.82
N GLU A 6 25.16 -5.48 15.10
CA GLU A 6 26.07 -5.89 16.19
C GLU A 6 26.27 -7.40 16.20
N SER A 7 25.21 -8.19 15.96
CA SER A 7 25.33 -9.65 15.82
C SER A 7 26.18 -10.06 14.62
N LEU A 8 25.89 -9.51 13.44
CA LEU A 8 26.62 -9.87 12.21
C LEU A 8 28.08 -9.42 12.27
N TRP A 9 28.35 -8.27 12.90
CA TRP A 9 29.71 -7.81 13.14
C TRP A 9 30.48 -8.80 14.01
N ALA A 10 29.89 -9.28 15.11
CA ALA A 10 30.51 -10.25 15.98
C ALA A 10 30.81 -11.57 15.25
N ASP A 11 29.89 -12.05 14.44
CA ASP A 11 30.06 -13.28 13.66
C ASP A 11 31.21 -13.16 12.64
N ILE A 12 31.25 -12.06 11.88
CA ILE A 12 32.32 -11.82 10.90
C ILE A 12 33.67 -11.61 11.62
N TYR A 13 33.68 -10.87 12.72
CA TYR A 13 34.88 -10.67 13.52
C TYR A 13 35.42 -11.98 14.09
N ASN A 14 34.56 -12.87 14.57
CA ASN A 14 34.97 -14.18 15.08
C ASN A 14 35.61 -15.06 13.99
N ILE A 15 35.26 -14.86 12.72
CA ILE A 15 35.85 -15.58 11.57
C ILE A 15 37.15 -14.93 11.12
N VAL A 16 37.16 -13.60 10.98
CA VAL A 16 38.25 -12.84 10.36
C VAL A 16 39.37 -12.51 11.36
N GLY A 17 39.02 -12.32 12.63
CA GLY A 17 39.94 -12.00 13.74
C GLY A 17 40.58 -10.61 13.66
N ASP A 18 40.14 -9.77 12.73
CA ASP A 18 40.72 -8.46 12.44
C ASP A 18 39.60 -7.44 12.26
N ARG A 19 39.65 -6.39 13.08
CA ARG A 19 38.61 -5.35 13.15
C ARG A 19 38.49 -4.57 11.84
N ASP A 20 39.60 -4.13 11.29
CA ASP A 20 39.61 -3.27 10.10
C ASP A 20 39.12 -4.06 8.87
N LYS A 21 39.50 -5.34 8.77
CA LYS A 21 38.99 -6.23 7.73
C LYS A 21 37.51 -6.56 7.92
N THR A 22 37.05 -6.74 9.17
CA THR A 22 35.62 -6.96 9.47
C THR A 22 34.79 -5.75 9.02
N ASP A 23 35.23 -4.54 9.36
CA ASP A 23 34.57 -3.30 8.97
C ASP A 23 34.55 -3.14 7.44
N ALA A 24 35.65 -3.47 6.76
CA ALA A 24 35.73 -3.44 5.30
C ALA A 24 34.75 -4.43 4.64
N VAL A 25 34.65 -5.67 5.14
CA VAL A 25 33.70 -6.67 4.63
C VAL A 25 32.27 -6.20 4.81
N LEU A 26 31.92 -5.66 5.98
CA LEU A 26 30.58 -5.13 6.25
C LEU A 26 30.23 -3.95 5.34
N ALA A 27 31.18 -3.05 5.07
CA ALA A 27 30.96 -1.93 4.17
C ALA A 27 30.60 -2.40 2.75
N VAL A 28 31.32 -3.40 2.23
CA VAL A 28 31.04 -3.99 0.91
C VAL A 28 29.67 -4.68 0.88
N LEU A 29 29.31 -5.42 1.92
CA LEU A 29 28.00 -6.08 2.02
C LEU A 29 26.85 -5.06 2.02
N GLN A 30 26.98 -4.00 2.82
CA GLN A 30 25.98 -2.93 2.87
C GLN A 30 25.82 -2.22 1.51
N GLU A 31 26.94 -1.97 0.83
CA GLU A 31 26.92 -1.39 -0.52
C GLU A 31 26.21 -2.31 -1.52
N HIS A 32 26.50 -3.62 -1.46
CA HIS A 32 25.89 -4.62 -2.30
C HIS A 32 24.38 -4.73 -2.06
N GLU A 33 23.93 -4.78 -0.80
CA GLU A 33 22.51 -4.79 -0.44
C GLU A 33 21.78 -3.53 -0.93
N ALA A 34 22.42 -2.37 -0.77
CA ALA A 34 21.87 -1.11 -1.28
C ALA A 34 21.72 -1.13 -2.81
N LYS A 35 22.72 -1.66 -3.53
CA LYS A 35 22.67 -1.85 -4.98
C LYS A 35 21.57 -2.83 -5.39
N GLU A 36 21.45 -3.97 -4.74
CA GLU A 36 20.40 -4.96 -4.98
C GLU A 36 18.99 -4.39 -4.75
N LYS A 37 18.79 -3.64 -3.65
CA LYS A 37 17.53 -2.96 -3.37
C LYS A 37 17.15 -1.99 -4.48
N LYS A 38 18.10 -1.18 -4.96
CA LYS A 38 17.89 -0.27 -6.10
C LYS A 38 17.53 -1.04 -7.37
N ARG A 39 18.27 -2.10 -7.72
CA ARG A 39 17.99 -2.96 -8.89
C ARG A 39 16.59 -3.57 -8.83
N ARG A 40 16.17 -4.09 -7.67
CA ARG A 40 14.84 -4.68 -7.49
C ARG A 40 13.72 -3.66 -7.69
N LEU A 41 13.85 -2.46 -7.13
CA LEU A 41 12.87 -1.38 -7.29
C LEU A 41 12.79 -0.92 -8.75
N GLN A 42 13.93 -0.79 -9.44
CA GLN A 42 13.97 -0.43 -10.85
C GLN A 42 13.23 -1.48 -11.71
N ARG A 43 13.48 -2.77 -11.48
CA ARG A 43 12.80 -3.86 -12.19
C ARG A 43 11.30 -3.90 -11.90
N GLN A 44 10.90 -3.69 -10.64
CA GLN A 44 9.47 -3.60 -10.28
C GLN A 44 8.79 -2.45 -11.03
N ARG A 45 9.42 -1.28 -11.09
CA ARG A 45 8.91 -0.13 -11.85
C ARG A 45 8.75 -0.46 -13.34
N GLN A 46 9.78 -1.02 -13.98
CA GLN A 46 9.71 -1.44 -15.39
C GLN A 46 8.62 -2.48 -15.63
N GLY A 47 8.42 -3.42 -14.69
CA GLY A 47 7.35 -4.41 -14.76
C GLY A 47 5.96 -3.77 -14.66
N LEU A 48 5.79 -2.80 -13.76
CA LEU A 48 4.55 -2.03 -13.63
C LEU A 48 4.26 -1.20 -14.87
N GLU A 49 5.26 -0.53 -15.44
CA GLU A 49 5.13 0.26 -16.68
C GLU A 49 4.66 -0.64 -17.84
N LYS A 50 5.29 -1.80 -18.04
CA LYS A 50 4.86 -2.78 -19.06
C LYS A 50 3.45 -3.32 -18.82
N ALA A 51 3.08 -3.57 -17.55
CA ALA A 51 1.73 -4.03 -17.22
C ALA A 51 0.68 -2.97 -17.56
N VAL A 52 0.97 -1.69 -17.27
CA VAL A 52 0.10 -0.57 -17.63
C VAL A 52 -0.01 -0.42 -19.15
N GLU A 53 1.09 -0.51 -19.89
CA GLU A 53 1.11 -0.50 -21.36
C GLU A 53 0.28 -1.64 -21.96
N ALA A 54 0.30 -2.83 -21.33
CA ALA A 54 -0.53 -3.97 -21.70
C ALA A 54 -2.01 -3.84 -21.26
N GLY A 55 -2.40 -2.72 -20.64
CA GLY A 55 -3.78 -2.45 -20.21
C GLY A 55 -4.18 -3.07 -18.87
N VAL A 56 -3.23 -3.59 -18.08
CA VAL A 56 -3.50 -4.13 -16.75
C VAL A 56 -3.90 -2.98 -15.81
N LYS A 57 -5.11 -3.05 -15.26
CA LYS A 57 -5.59 -2.09 -14.26
C LYS A 57 -4.88 -2.35 -12.92
N LEU A 58 -3.97 -1.45 -12.55
CA LEU A 58 -3.28 -1.50 -11.26
C LEU A 58 -4.21 -1.08 -10.10
N GLY A 59 -3.88 -1.57 -8.91
CA GLY A 59 -4.57 -1.24 -7.67
C GLY A 59 -5.78 -2.11 -7.37
N ARG A 60 -6.52 -1.73 -6.33
CA ARG A 60 -7.73 -2.47 -5.93
C ARG A 60 -8.84 -2.26 -6.96
N PRO A 61 -9.57 -3.30 -7.38
CA PRO A 61 -10.72 -3.13 -8.26
C PRO A 61 -11.75 -2.17 -7.67
N LYS A 62 -12.44 -1.42 -8.54
CA LYS A 62 -13.55 -0.54 -8.12
C LYS A 62 -14.62 -1.40 -7.44
N SER A 63 -15.06 -0.97 -6.25
CA SER A 63 -16.23 -1.59 -5.60
C SER A 63 -17.48 -1.34 -6.43
N PRO A 64 -18.31 -2.35 -6.69
CA PRO A 64 -19.59 -2.16 -7.35
C PRO A 64 -20.52 -1.29 -6.49
N MET A 65 -21.53 -0.70 -7.12
CA MET A 65 -22.56 0.03 -6.38
C MET A 65 -23.28 -0.91 -5.41
N PRO A 66 -23.37 -0.57 -4.12
CA PRO A 66 -24.21 -1.32 -3.21
C PRO A 66 -25.67 -1.26 -3.69
N LYS A 67 -26.34 -2.41 -3.78
CA LYS A 67 -27.74 -2.49 -4.24
C LYS A 67 -28.70 -1.62 -3.42
N SER A 68 -28.41 -1.44 -2.13
CA SER A 68 -29.21 -0.61 -1.21
C SER A 68 -28.91 0.89 -1.30
N LEU A 69 -27.87 1.31 -2.02
CA LEU A 69 -27.43 2.71 -2.07
C LEU A 69 -28.53 3.68 -2.55
N PRO A 70 -29.29 3.41 -3.65
CA PRO A 70 -30.33 4.33 -4.10
C PRO A 70 -31.40 4.60 -3.03
N ARG A 71 -31.83 3.53 -2.33
CA ARG A 71 -32.83 3.63 -1.26
C ARG A 71 -32.29 4.42 -0.06
N VAL A 72 -31.05 4.15 0.33
CA VAL A 72 -30.39 4.85 1.44
C VAL A 72 -30.23 6.34 1.13
N ILE A 73 -29.89 6.70 -0.10
CA ILE A 73 -29.80 8.11 -0.53
C ILE A 73 -31.17 8.78 -0.51
N ALA A 74 -32.23 8.12 -0.99
CA ALA A 74 -33.58 8.67 -0.93
C ALA A 74 -34.06 8.90 0.52
N ASP A 75 -33.80 7.95 1.42
CA ASP A 75 -34.11 8.10 2.85
C ASP A 75 -33.31 9.26 3.48
N TYR A 76 -32.05 9.44 3.08
CA TYR A 76 -31.22 10.54 3.54
C TYR A 76 -31.69 11.91 3.03
N GLU A 77 -32.00 12.02 1.73
CA GLU A 77 -32.46 13.27 1.10
C GLU A 77 -33.84 13.71 1.60
N THR A 78 -34.68 12.76 2.00
CA THR A 78 -35.97 13.04 2.67
C THR A 78 -35.83 13.35 4.16
N GLY A 79 -34.60 13.33 4.71
CA GLY A 79 -34.34 13.60 6.12
C GLY A 79 -34.77 12.47 7.09
N LYS A 80 -35.14 11.29 6.57
CA LYS A 80 -35.58 10.15 7.39
C LYS A 80 -34.45 9.48 8.17
N ILE A 81 -33.22 9.59 7.67
CA ILE A 81 -32.01 9.07 8.31
C ILE A 81 -30.88 10.10 8.25
N SER A 82 -30.03 10.07 9.28
CA SER A 82 -28.78 10.82 9.31
C SER A 82 -27.69 10.18 8.43
N SER A 83 -26.64 10.93 8.10
CA SER A 83 -25.48 10.41 7.37
C SER A 83 -24.80 9.23 8.09
N LYS A 84 -24.82 9.21 9.45
CA LYS A 84 -24.26 8.11 10.24
C LYS A 84 -25.10 6.84 10.10
N GLU A 85 -26.42 6.96 10.16
CA GLU A 85 -27.33 5.83 9.96
C GLU A 85 -27.30 5.32 8.52
N ALA A 86 -27.19 6.22 7.54
CA ALA A 86 -27.01 5.85 6.13
C ALA A 86 -25.73 5.03 5.91
N ALA A 87 -24.60 5.46 6.50
CA ALA A 87 -23.34 4.72 6.47
C ALA A 87 -23.47 3.34 7.16
N GLY A 88 -24.14 3.30 8.31
CA GLY A 88 -24.44 2.06 9.05
C GLY A 88 -25.28 1.07 8.24
N LYS A 89 -26.37 1.54 7.60
CA LYS A 89 -27.23 0.72 6.73
C LYS A 89 -26.47 0.11 5.54
N LEU A 90 -25.40 0.76 5.10
CA LEU A 90 -24.53 0.30 4.00
C LEU A 90 -23.33 -0.53 4.48
N GLY A 91 -23.10 -0.64 5.79
CA GLY A 91 -21.94 -1.33 6.35
C GLY A 91 -20.60 -0.68 5.97
N VAL A 92 -20.59 0.63 5.71
CA VAL A 92 -19.38 1.36 5.31
C VAL A 92 -19.03 2.48 6.29
N ALA A 93 -17.77 2.89 6.30
CA ALA A 93 -17.34 4.08 7.02
C ALA A 93 -18.05 5.34 6.49
N LEU A 94 -18.24 6.34 7.36
CA LEU A 94 -18.92 7.59 7.01
C LEU A 94 -18.26 8.32 5.82
N GLY A 95 -16.93 8.32 5.75
CA GLY A 95 -16.22 8.89 4.60
C GLY A 95 -16.48 8.14 3.28
N THR A 96 -16.68 6.82 3.33
CA THR A 96 -17.06 6.02 2.16
C THR A 96 -18.50 6.33 1.73
N TYR A 97 -19.41 6.53 2.68
CA TYR A 97 -20.77 6.98 2.37
C TYR A 97 -20.78 8.30 1.60
N TYR A 98 -20.06 9.33 2.06
CA TYR A 98 -19.99 10.60 1.32
C TYR A 98 -19.37 10.46 -0.07
N LYS A 99 -18.35 9.59 -0.22
CA LYS A 99 -17.80 9.26 -1.54
C LYS A 99 -18.84 8.60 -2.44
N TYR A 100 -19.64 7.69 -1.91
CA TYR A 100 -20.71 7.02 -2.63
C TYR A 100 -21.83 7.99 -3.02
N LEU A 101 -22.23 8.89 -2.12
CA LEU A 101 -23.23 9.92 -2.38
C LEU A 101 -22.78 10.85 -3.52
N LYS A 102 -21.53 11.33 -3.48
CA LYS A 102 -20.97 12.18 -4.54
C LYS A 102 -20.95 11.44 -5.88
N LYS A 103 -20.47 10.18 -5.89
CA LYS A 103 -20.45 9.34 -7.09
C LYS A 103 -21.84 9.06 -7.66
N TYR A 104 -22.81 8.79 -6.80
CA TYR A 104 -24.19 8.54 -7.21
C TYR A 104 -24.78 9.77 -7.91
N LYS A 105 -24.55 10.98 -7.35
CA LYS A 105 -25.02 12.25 -7.94
C LYS A 105 -24.32 12.61 -9.24
N SER A 106 -23.05 12.25 -9.41
CA SER A 106 -22.29 12.52 -10.64
C SER A 106 -22.48 11.47 -11.74
N GLY A 107 -23.34 10.45 -11.53
CA GLY A 107 -23.40 9.25 -12.35
C GLY A 107 -22.39 8.20 -11.87
N TRP A 108 -22.89 7.03 -11.47
CA TRP A 108 -22.06 5.94 -10.95
C TRP A 108 -21.37 5.17 -12.09
N GLU A 109 -20.10 5.46 -12.36
CA GLU A 109 -19.21 4.73 -13.31
C GLU A 109 -18.13 3.86 -12.64
#